data_AF-A0A2T2R467-F1
#
_entry.id   AF-A0A2T2R467-F1
#
_cell.length_a   1.000
_cell.length_b   1.000
_cell.length_c   1.000
_cell.angle_alpha   90.00
_cell.angle_beta   90.00
_cell.angle_gamma   90.00
#
_symmetry.space_group_name_H-M   'P 1'
#
loop_
_entity.id
_entity.type
_entity.pdbx_description
1 polymer ?
#
loop_
_entity_poly.entity_id
_entity_poly.type
_entity_poly.pdbx_seq_one_letter_code
_entity_poly.pdbx_strand_id
1 'polypeptide(L)'
;MSIFSYIRRQFRRLFESRSYQDITPDEIFPDAHNRPGFNRYQLEGRLESRIHKYTIYVLAGIITLIFIGFLFQIGLLQISNGNAYAKQSKQNTLDHQPIIAPRGQIVDTHGTRIGWNTDVEGQSYPKRVYATTTGLSHISGYVTPPQKDESGNYYTRTFDGRGGVEAAFDTYLQGENGRKIVEKNALGEHIAANTIKHPEPGNNLQLSIDADLQSQLYSIIASTTEKYDYRGGAGVLMNIDTGHLRGLVSYPEYSSQKLTSGRDAAYIEKILNSSSTPFLNRATEGL
;
A
#
# COMPACT_ATOMS: atom_id res chain seq x y z
N MET A 1 55.41 1.49 12.94
CA MET A 1 56.27 1.94 11.82
C MET A 1 55.39 2.30 10.63
N SER A 2 54.63 3.40 10.73
CA SER A 2 54.95 4.75 10.20
C SER A 2 54.72 4.89 8.68
N ILE A 3 53.43 5.08 8.36
CA ILE A 3 52.86 5.64 7.11
C ILE A 3 53.57 6.93 6.65
N PHE A 4 54.27 7.60 7.57
CA PHE A 4 55.09 8.79 7.33
C PHE A 4 56.26 8.55 6.36
N SER A 5 56.78 7.31 6.26
CA SER A 5 57.88 6.99 5.35
C SER A 5 57.45 6.88 3.87
N TYR A 6 56.20 6.49 3.61
CA TYR A 6 55.68 6.34 2.26
C TYR A 6 55.35 7.71 1.62
N ILE A 7 54.79 8.63 2.41
CA ILE A 7 54.45 9.99 1.96
C ILE A 7 55.71 10.81 1.66
N ARG A 8 56.80 10.63 2.42
CA ARG A 8 58.06 11.35 2.20
C ARG A 8 58.74 10.98 0.86
N ARG A 9 58.51 9.76 0.34
CA ARG A 9 59.07 9.29 -0.94
C ARG A 9 58.30 9.83 -2.15
N GLN A 10 57.00 10.08 -2.01
CA GLN A 10 56.19 10.70 -3.07
C GLN A 10 56.46 12.21 -3.20
N PHE A 11 56.67 12.93 -2.09
CA PHE A 11 57.00 14.35 -2.13
C PHE A 11 58.37 14.67 -2.76
N ARG A 12 59.34 13.74 -2.72
CA ARG A 12 60.68 13.96 -3.29
C ARG A 12 60.70 13.92 -4.83
N ARG A 13 59.70 13.30 -5.47
CA ARG A 13 59.57 13.27 -6.94
C ARG A 13 58.92 14.53 -7.53
N LEU A 14 58.25 15.34 -6.72
CA LEU A 14 57.62 16.59 -7.16
C LEU A 14 58.57 17.80 -7.15
N PHE A 15 59.82 17.63 -6.69
CA PHE A 15 60.81 18.70 -6.52
C PHE A 15 62.16 18.39 -7.22
N GLU A 16 62.16 17.63 -8.31
CA GLU A 16 63.32 17.61 -9.22
C GLU A 16 63.26 18.85 -10.13
N SER A 17 64.08 19.85 -9.81
CA SER A 17 64.36 20.96 -10.72
C SER A 17 65.05 20.41 -11.96
N ARG A 18 64.44 20.57 -13.14
CA ARG A 18 65.15 20.39 -14.41
C ARG A 18 66.32 21.37 -14.42
N SER A 19 67.54 20.84 -14.40
CA SER A 19 68.76 21.61 -14.62
C SER A 19 68.70 22.19 -16.03
N TYR A 20 68.72 23.52 -16.13
CA TYR A 20 69.01 24.20 -17.39
C TYR A 20 70.45 23.83 -17.78
N GLN A 21 70.66 23.29 -18.99
CA GLN A 21 71.99 23.20 -19.57
C GLN A 21 72.41 24.60 -20.02
N ASP A 22 73.57 25.07 -19.55
CA ASP A 22 74.23 26.24 -20.11
C ASP A 22 74.62 25.94 -21.56
N ILE A 23 74.08 26.73 -22.49
CA ILE A 23 74.42 26.67 -23.91
C ILE A 23 75.72 27.47 -24.07
N THR A 24 76.83 26.79 -24.34
CA THR A 24 78.10 27.46 -24.66
C THR A 24 78.01 28.15 -26.03
N PRO A 25 78.64 29.33 -26.24
CA PRO A 25 78.45 30.16 -27.45
C PRO A 25 78.90 29.56 -28.80
N ASP A 26 79.41 28.33 -28.84
CA ASP A 26 79.98 27.70 -30.04
C ASP A 26 79.02 26.72 -30.77
N GLU A 27 77.78 26.57 -30.30
CA GLU A 27 76.72 25.87 -31.05
C GLU A 27 75.81 26.87 -31.79
N ILE A 28 76.41 27.70 -32.65
CA ILE A 28 75.68 28.49 -33.64
C ILE A 28 75.78 27.75 -34.98
N PHE A 29 74.72 27.04 -35.36
CA PHE A 29 74.53 26.65 -36.76
C PHE A 29 74.24 27.91 -37.59
N PRO A 30 75.05 28.23 -38.61
CA PRO A 30 74.82 29.35 -39.50
C PRO A 30 73.79 28.95 -40.56
N ASP A 31 72.51 28.99 -40.20
CA ASP A 31 71.43 28.95 -41.21
C ASP A 31 70.13 29.61 -40.73
N ALA A 32 70.28 30.72 -40.00
CA ALA A 32 69.17 31.63 -39.73
C ALA A 32 68.91 32.52 -40.96
N HIS A 33 68.20 31.97 -41.95
CA HIS A 33 67.54 32.78 -42.96
C HIS A 33 66.48 33.65 -42.30
N ASN A 34 66.77 34.94 -42.21
CA ASN A 34 65.90 36.00 -41.72
C ASN A 34 64.63 36.08 -42.58
N ARG A 35 63.48 35.61 -42.08
CA ARG A 35 62.17 35.87 -42.71
C ARG A 35 61.52 37.07 -42.03
N PRO A 36 61.28 38.18 -42.77
CA PRO A 36 60.65 39.37 -42.24
C PRO A 36 59.14 39.15 -42.17
N GLY A 37 58.52 39.47 -41.03
CA GLY A 37 57.08 39.32 -40.88
C GLY A 37 56.58 39.58 -39.46
N PHE A 38 56.96 40.73 -38.88
CA PHE A 38 56.35 41.19 -37.62
C PHE A 38 54.90 41.63 -37.91
N ASN A 39 53.96 40.72 -37.71
CA ASN A 39 52.54 40.97 -37.90
C ASN A 39 52.01 41.78 -36.69
N ARG A 40 51.94 43.10 -36.82
CA ARG A 40 51.62 44.06 -35.74
C ARG A 40 50.14 44.06 -35.30
N TYR A 41 49.30 43.16 -35.82
CA TYR A 41 47.86 43.12 -35.55
C TYR A 41 47.40 42.00 -34.60
N GLN A 42 48.29 41.16 -34.07
CA GLN A 42 47.96 40.25 -32.98
C GLN A 42 48.27 40.92 -31.63
N LEU A 43 47.23 41.39 -30.96
CA LEU A 43 47.25 41.75 -29.54
C LEU A 43 47.27 40.47 -28.66
N GLU A 44 48.05 39.44 -29.03
CA GLU A 44 48.27 38.26 -28.18
C GLU A 44 49.58 38.44 -27.43
N GLY A 45 49.51 39.24 -26.38
CA GLY A 45 50.66 39.59 -25.56
C GLY A 45 50.25 40.23 -24.24
N ARG A 46 49.20 39.72 -23.58
CA ARG A 46 49.09 39.96 -22.14
C ARG A 46 50.11 39.06 -21.47
N LEU A 47 51.15 39.69 -20.93
CA LEU A 47 52.01 39.09 -19.91
C LEU A 47 51.10 38.40 -18.88
N GLU A 48 51.05 37.06 -18.90
CA GLU A 48 50.67 36.32 -17.71
C GLU A 48 51.78 36.60 -16.70
N SER A 49 51.55 37.62 -15.87
CA SER A 49 52.43 37.92 -14.75
C SER A 49 52.56 36.65 -13.93
N ARG A 50 53.79 36.14 -13.79
CA ARG A 50 54.11 34.95 -13.01
C ARG A 50 53.49 35.14 -11.63
N ILE A 51 52.44 34.37 -11.30
CA ILE A 51 51.70 34.53 -10.05
C ILE A 51 52.72 34.41 -8.91
N HIS A 52 52.90 35.48 -8.14
CA HIS A 52 53.82 35.46 -7.01
C HIS A 52 53.35 34.40 -6.01
N LYS A 53 54.28 33.57 -5.52
CA LYS A 53 53.98 32.48 -4.57
C LYS A 53 53.17 32.99 -3.36
N TYR A 54 53.39 34.24 -2.95
CA TYR A 54 52.62 34.92 -1.91
C TYR A 54 51.11 34.99 -2.21
N THR A 55 50.71 35.33 -3.44
CA THR A 55 49.30 35.38 -3.85
C THR A 55 48.61 34.02 -3.74
N ILE A 56 49.35 32.94 -4.04
CA ILE A 56 48.85 31.56 -3.88
C ILE A 56 48.62 31.24 -2.40
N TYR A 57 49.54 31.63 -1.51
CA TYR A 57 49.38 31.42 -0.06
C TYR A 57 48.24 32.25 0.53
N VAL A 58 48.04 33.49 0.07
CA VAL A 58 46.91 34.33 0.49
C VAL A 58 45.58 33.72 0.04
N LEU A 59 45.48 33.29 -1.22
CA LEU A 59 44.28 32.64 -1.74
C LEU A 59 43.98 31.32 -1.01
N ALA A 60 45.01 30.50 -0.76
CA ALA A 60 44.87 29.27 0.01
C ALA A 60 44.41 29.55 1.45
N GLY A 61 44.92 30.62 2.09
CA GLY A 61 44.47 31.05 3.40
C GLY A 61 42.99 31.43 3.43
N ILE A 62 42.53 32.20 2.45
CA ILE A 62 41.11 32.60 2.32
C ILE A 62 40.21 31.37 2.13
N ILE A 63 40.58 30.47 1.22
CA ILE A 63 39.82 29.22 0.99
C ILE A 63 39.77 28.36 2.25
N THR A 64 40.89 28.26 2.96
CA THR A 64 40.96 27.51 4.23
C THR A 64 40.05 28.11 5.29
N LEU A 65 39.98 29.44 5.39
CA LEU A 65 39.13 30.14 6.35
C LEU A 65 37.64 29.95 6.04
N ILE A 66 37.26 30.03 4.76
CA ILE A 66 35.90 29.70 4.29
C ILE A 66 35.54 28.25 4.64
N PHE A 67 36.46 27.31 4.42
CA PHE A 67 36.25 25.89 4.72
C PHE A 67 36.08 25.65 6.22
N ILE A 68 36.87 26.32 7.06
CA ILE A 68 36.71 26.28 8.53
C ILE A 68 35.33 26.81 8.94
N GLY A 69 34.86 27.90 8.31
CA GLY A 69 33.52 28.44 8.53
C GLY A 69 32.41 27.43 8.21
N PHE A 70 32.51 26.73 7.07
CA PHE A 70 31.57 25.67 6.72
C PHE A 70 31.62 24.49 7.69
N LEU A 71 32.82 24.05 8.11
CA LEU A 71 32.97 22.97 9.10
C LEU A 71 32.36 23.36 10.45
N PHE A 72 32.57 24.60 10.89
CA PHE A 72 31.96 25.12 12.10
C PHE A 72 30.43 25.17 11.98
N GLN A 73 29.91 25.64 10.85
CA GLN A 73 28.47 25.69 10.59
C GLN A 73 27.84 24.28 10.57
N ILE A 74 28.50 23.30 9.96
CA ILE A 74 28.08 21.89 9.96
C ILE A 74 28.08 21.35 11.40
N GLY A 75 29.13 21.62 12.18
CA GLY A 75 29.22 21.23 13.58
C GLY A 75 28.10 21.82 14.44
N LEU A 76 27.82 23.12 14.30
CA LEU A 76 26.72 23.79 14.98
C LEU A 76 25.36 23.17 14.64
N LEU A 77 25.12 22.87 13.36
CA LEU A 77 23.87 22.27 12.91
C LEU A 77 23.69 20.85 13.46
N GLN A 78 24.78 20.07 13.52
CA GLN A 78 24.78 18.69 14.01
C GLN A 78 24.66 18.60 15.54
N ILE A 79 25.16 19.60 16.28
CA ILE A 79 25.01 19.67 17.75
C ILE A 79 23.64 20.20 18.15
N SER A 80 23.11 21.22 17.45
CA SER A 80 21.84 21.87 17.79
C SER A 80 20.61 21.04 17.36
N ASN A 81 20.58 20.60 16.10
CA ASN A 81 19.43 19.91 15.51
C ASN A 81 19.69 18.44 15.16
N GLY A 82 20.90 17.91 15.44
CA GLY A 82 21.23 16.52 15.13
C GLY A 82 20.29 15.52 15.81
N ASN A 83 19.90 15.78 17.05
CA ASN A 83 18.90 14.96 17.75
C ASN A 83 17.50 15.06 17.11
N ALA A 84 17.12 16.22 16.58
CA ALA A 84 15.83 16.41 15.91
C ALA A 84 15.79 15.68 14.56
N TYR A 85 16.81 15.84 13.71
CA TYR A 85 16.90 15.14 12.42
C TYR A 85 17.14 13.64 12.57
N ALA A 86 17.93 13.21 13.55
CA ALA A 86 18.11 11.79 13.86
C ALA A 86 16.83 11.16 14.43
N LYS A 87 16.04 11.91 15.23
CA LYS A 87 14.73 11.47 15.72
C LYS A 87 13.71 11.37 14.59
N GLN A 88 13.65 12.36 13.70
CA GLN A 88 12.78 12.35 12.52
C GLN A 88 13.15 11.20 11.55
N SER A 89 14.44 10.94 11.34
CA SER A 89 14.91 9.82 10.50
C SER A 89 14.71 8.44 11.13
N LYS A 90 14.82 8.31 12.46
CA LYS A 90 14.62 7.03 13.17
C LYS A 90 13.14 6.67 13.39
N GLN A 91 12.25 7.65 13.34
CA GLN A 91 10.84 7.47 13.67
C GLN A 91 9.91 7.38 12.45
N ASN A 92 10.38 7.79 11.26
CA ASN A 92 9.66 7.48 10.02
C ASN A 92 9.77 5.98 9.73
N THR A 93 8.73 5.24 10.13
CA THR A 93 8.62 3.81 9.86
C THR A 93 7.75 3.62 8.62
N LEU A 94 8.25 2.85 7.65
CA LEU A 94 7.45 2.40 6.52
C LEU A 94 6.57 1.25 6.98
N ASP A 95 5.26 1.50 7.05
CA ASP A 95 4.28 0.49 7.43
C ASP A 95 3.68 -0.14 6.17
N HIS A 96 3.84 -1.46 6.01
CA HIS A 96 3.23 -2.20 4.92
C HIS A 96 1.82 -2.64 5.31
N GLN A 97 0.82 -1.95 4.79
CA GLN A 97 -0.57 -2.27 5.07
C GLN A 97 -1.21 -3.03 3.90
N PRO A 98 -1.97 -4.11 4.16
CA PRO A 98 -2.74 -4.76 3.13
C PRO A 98 -3.88 -3.82 2.68
N ILE A 99 -4.10 -3.75 1.37
CA ILE A 99 -5.34 -3.19 0.82
C ILE A 99 -6.26 -4.38 0.61
N ILE A 100 -7.33 -4.46 1.41
CA ILE A 100 -8.25 -5.59 1.34
C ILE A 100 -8.99 -5.55 0.01
N ALA A 101 -9.02 -6.68 -0.70
CA ALA A 101 -9.77 -6.79 -1.93
C ALA A 101 -11.28 -6.92 -1.68
N PRO A 102 -12.11 -6.28 -2.52
CA PRO A 102 -13.54 -6.57 -2.54
C PRO A 102 -13.79 -8.02 -2.96
N ARG A 103 -14.78 -8.66 -2.34
CA ARG A 103 -15.29 -9.96 -2.79
C ARG A 103 -16.08 -9.81 -4.10
N GLY A 104 -16.28 -10.90 -4.81
CA GLY A 104 -17.18 -10.95 -5.96
C GLY A 104 -18.64 -10.60 -5.58
N GLN A 105 -19.40 -10.10 -6.54
CA GLN A 105 -20.83 -9.86 -6.36
C GLN A 105 -21.62 -11.17 -6.52
N ILE A 106 -22.70 -11.30 -5.76
CA ILE A 106 -23.66 -12.40 -5.86
C ILE A 106 -24.93 -11.83 -6.48
N VAL A 107 -25.35 -12.39 -7.61
CA VAL A 107 -26.55 -11.99 -8.35
C VAL A 107 -27.47 -13.18 -8.57
N ASP A 108 -28.76 -12.89 -8.76
CA ASP A 108 -29.78 -13.88 -9.12
C ASP A 108 -29.76 -14.21 -10.62
N THR A 109 -30.71 -15.04 -11.07
CA THR A 109 -30.84 -15.42 -12.48
C THR A 109 -31.16 -14.26 -13.43
N HIS A 110 -31.69 -13.14 -12.93
CA HIS A 110 -32.06 -11.94 -13.68
C HIS A 110 -31.04 -10.80 -13.53
N GLY A 111 -29.97 -11.00 -12.76
CA GLY A 111 -28.95 -9.99 -12.48
C GLY A 111 -29.27 -9.09 -11.27
N THR A 112 -30.33 -9.35 -10.52
CA THR A 112 -30.66 -8.67 -9.26
C THR A 112 -29.57 -8.96 -8.24
N ARG A 113 -29.07 -7.92 -7.59
CA ARG A 113 -27.97 -8.04 -6.62
C ARG A 113 -28.48 -8.61 -5.30
N ILE A 114 -27.89 -9.72 -4.87
CA ILE A 114 -28.15 -10.34 -3.56
C ILE A 114 -27.07 -9.94 -2.55
N GLY A 115 -25.81 -9.91 -3.00
CA GLY A 115 -24.67 -9.51 -2.17
C GLY A 115 -23.66 -8.72 -2.99
N TRP A 116 -23.29 -7.53 -2.54
CA TRP A 116 -22.34 -6.66 -3.23
C TRP A 116 -21.50 -5.88 -2.23
N ASN A 117 -20.50 -5.13 -2.72
CA ASN A 117 -19.68 -4.28 -1.85
C ASN A 117 -20.00 -2.80 -2.10
N THR A 118 -19.87 -1.99 -1.07
CA THR A 118 -20.07 -0.54 -1.12
C THR A 118 -18.93 0.15 -0.39
N ASP A 119 -18.33 1.13 -1.05
CA ASP A 119 -17.29 1.95 -0.44
C ASP A 119 -17.92 2.89 0.59
N VAL A 120 -17.32 2.92 1.78
CA VAL A 120 -17.77 3.78 2.89
C VAL A 120 -16.59 4.66 3.27
N GLU A 121 -16.82 5.97 3.28
CA GLU A 121 -15.78 6.93 3.67
C GLU A 121 -15.25 6.63 5.08
N GLY A 122 -13.93 6.73 5.24
CA GLY A 122 -13.24 6.43 6.50
C GLY A 122 -13.01 4.95 6.79
N GLN A 123 -13.53 4.02 5.97
CA GLN A 123 -13.16 2.60 6.07
C GLN A 123 -12.03 2.24 5.13
N SER A 124 -11.17 1.32 5.58
CA SER A 124 -9.99 0.87 4.83
C SER A 124 -10.31 -0.23 3.81
N TYR A 125 -11.55 -0.72 3.77
CA TYR A 125 -12.03 -1.77 2.87
C TYR A 125 -13.51 -1.55 2.57
N PRO A 126 -14.01 -2.03 1.42
CA PRO A 126 -15.40 -1.87 1.04
C PRO A 126 -16.31 -2.73 1.94
N LYS A 127 -17.45 -2.19 2.35
CA LYS A 127 -18.41 -2.87 3.21
C LYS A 127 -19.23 -3.87 2.40
N ARG A 128 -19.35 -5.10 2.88
CA ARG A 128 -20.26 -6.11 2.31
C ARG A 128 -21.71 -5.75 2.65
N VAL A 129 -22.55 -5.67 1.63
CA VAL A 129 -23.97 -5.32 1.72
C VAL A 129 -24.81 -6.44 1.10
N TYR A 130 -25.95 -6.73 1.71
CA TYR A 130 -26.92 -7.72 1.23
C TYR A 130 -28.24 -7.06 0.86
N ALA A 131 -28.98 -7.72 -0.03
CA ALA A 131 -30.33 -7.33 -0.40
C ALA A 131 -31.24 -7.25 0.83
N THR A 132 -32.14 -6.28 0.85
CA THR A 132 -33.16 -6.11 1.90
C THR A 132 -34.38 -6.98 1.69
N THR A 133 -34.48 -7.65 0.53
CA THR A 133 -35.56 -8.57 0.20
C THR A 133 -35.55 -9.75 1.16
N THR A 134 -36.72 -10.10 1.69
CA THR A 134 -36.91 -11.20 2.63
C THR A 134 -36.70 -12.58 1.99
N GLY A 135 -36.30 -13.54 2.80
CA GLY A 135 -36.10 -14.94 2.42
C GLY A 135 -34.76 -15.23 1.77
N LEU A 136 -33.87 -14.25 1.63
CA LEU A 136 -32.57 -14.46 1.00
C LEU A 136 -31.46 -14.79 1.99
N SER A 137 -31.65 -14.61 3.28
CA SER A 137 -30.53 -14.59 4.24
C SER A 137 -29.86 -15.95 4.41
N HIS A 138 -30.62 -17.05 4.43
CA HIS A 138 -30.03 -18.40 4.45
C HIS A 138 -29.35 -18.78 3.14
N ILE A 139 -29.83 -18.25 2.01
CA ILE A 139 -29.20 -18.48 0.70
C ILE A 139 -27.89 -17.70 0.63
N SER A 140 -27.92 -16.39 0.90
CA SER A 140 -26.72 -15.56 0.85
C SER A 140 -25.71 -16.02 1.90
N GLY A 141 -26.18 -16.31 3.10
CA GLY A 141 -25.35 -16.38 4.29
C GLY A 141 -24.82 -15.00 4.69
N TYR A 142 -23.77 -15.01 5.49
CA TYR A 142 -23.12 -13.80 6.00
C TYR A 142 -21.60 -14.00 6.06
N VAL A 143 -20.87 -12.90 6.24
CA VAL A 143 -19.40 -12.91 6.32
C VAL A 143 -18.93 -12.27 7.60
N THR A 144 -17.79 -12.72 8.12
CA THR A 144 -17.03 -11.97 9.12
C THR A 144 -16.04 -11.04 8.38
N PRO A 145 -16.12 -9.70 8.58
CA PRO A 145 -15.20 -8.78 7.93
C PRO A 145 -13.77 -8.90 8.50
N PRO A 146 -12.75 -8.43 7.77
CA PRO A 146 -11.39 -8.28 8.28
C PRO A 146 -11.37 -7.48 9.58
N GLN A 147 -10.57 -7.91 10.54
CA GLN A 147 -10.53 -7.31 11.86
C GLN A 147 -9.14 -6.77 12.19
N LYS A 148 -9.11 -5.68 12.96
CA LYS A 148 -7.90 -5.00 13.40
C LYS A 148 -7.74 -5.08 14.91
N ASP A 149 -6.50 -5.10 15.37
CA ASP A 149 -6.18 -4.86 16.77
C ASP A 149 -6.36 -3.36 17.13
N GLU A 150 -6.24 -3.04 18.42
CA GLU A 150 -6.28 -1.65 18.92
C GLU A 150 -5.15 -0.78 18.36
N SER A 151 -4.07 -1.42 17.90
CA SER A 151 -2.91 -0.77 17.27
C SER A 151 -3.10 -0.50 15.77
N GLY A 152 -4.22 -0.92 15.19
CA GLY A 152 -4.57 -0.73 13.78
C GLY A 152 -4.02 -1.78 12.81
N ASN A 153 -3.34 -2.83 13.29
CA ASN A 153 -2.83 -3.93 12.48
C ASN A 153 -3.93 -4.98 12.24
N TYR A 154 -4.01 -5.47 11.00
CA TYR A 154 -4.94 -6.54 10.66
C TYR A 154 -4.39 -7.90 11.11
N TYR A 155 -5.10 -8.56 12.03
CA TYR A 155 -4.88 -9.98 12.35
C TYR A 155 -5.63 -10.88 11.37
N THR A 156 -6.83 -10.48 10.96
CA THR A 156 -7.58 -11.12 9.86
C THR A 156 -7.62 -10.17 8.69
N ARG A 157 -7.07 -10.60 7.55
CA ARG A 157 -6.90 -9.77 6.33
C ARG A 157 -7.88 -10.14 5.23
N THR A 158 -8.83 -11.00 5.51
CA THR A 158 -9.78 -11.54 4.54
C THR A 158 -11.17 -11.52 5.12
N PHE A 159 -12.17 -11.50 4.25
CA PHE A 159 -13.52 -11.85 4.63
C PHE A 159 -13.62 -13.36 4.77
N ASP A 160 -14.30 -13.82 5.82
CA ASP A 160 -14.55 -15.23 6.10
C ASP A 160 -16.04 -15.53 5.95
N GLY A 161 -16.41 -16.32 4.95
CA GLY A 161 -17.78 -16.77 4.70
C GLY A 161 -18.28 -17.74 5.78
N ARG A 162 -19.39 -17.40 6.46
CA ARG A 162 -19.89 -18.16 7.61
C ARG A 162 -21.10 -19.03 7.33
N GLY A 163 -21.87 -18.74 6.29
CA GLY A 163 -23.05 -19.52 5.93
C GLY A 163 -23.42 -19.39 4.47
N GLY A 164 -24.39 -20.21 4.04
CA GLY A 164 -24.98 -20.15 2.71
C GLY A 164 -23.95 -20.16 1.57
N VAL A 165 -24.25 -19.39 0.54
CA VAL A 165 -23.40 -19.20 -0.63
C VAL A 165 -22.06 -18.56 -0.28
N GLU A 166 -22.02 -17.63 0.69
CA GLU A 166 -20.78 -16.99 1.11
C GLU A 166 -19.75 -17.98 1.67
N ALA A 167 -20.19 -18.99 2.43
CA ALA A 167 -19.31 -20.06 2.92
C ALA A 167 -18.99 -21.08 1.82
N ALA A 168 -20.00 -21.50 1.05
CA ALA A 168 -19.82 -22.53 0.03
C ALA A 168 -18.87 -22.10 -1.11
N PHE A 169 -18.89 -20.82 -1.47
CA PHE A 169 -18.08 -20.24 -2.53
C PHE A 169 -17.03 -19.25 -2.01
N ASP A 170 -16.58 -19.40 -0.75
CA ASP A 170 -15.70 -18.42 -0.11
C ASP A 170 -14.44 -18.14 -0.93
N THR A 171 -13.72 -19.20 -1.33
CA THR A 171 -12.51 -19.09 -2.15
C THR A 171 -12.76 -18.50 -3.53
N TYR A 172 -13.91 -18.79 -4.14
CA TYR A 172 -14.25 -18.29 -5.48
C TYR A 172 -14.61 -16.79 -5.45
N LEU A 173 -15.33 -16.36 -4.41
CA LEU A 173 -15.72 -14.98 -4.17
C LEU A 173 -14.56 -14.12 -3.62
N GLN A 174 -13.51 -14.74 -3.09
CA GLN A 174 -12.36 -14.03 -2.53
C GLN A 174 -11.50 -13.42 -3.63
N GLY A 175 -11.10 -12.16 -3.43
CA GLY A 175 -10.15 -11.46 -4.29
C GLY A 175 -8.72 -11.53 -3.76
N GLU A 176 -7.77 -11.01 -4.53
CA GLU A 176 -6.37 -10.91 -4.10
C GLU A 176 -6.09 -9.56 -3.44
N ASN A 177 -5.66 -9.59 -2.18
CA ASN A 177 -5.31 -8.38 -1.46
C ASN A 177 -4.12 -7.64 -2.10
N GLY A 178 -4.29 -6.33 -2.21
CA GLY A 178 -3.23 -5.40 -2.59
C GLY A 178 -2.32 -5.04 -1.41
N ARG A 179 -1.35 -4.17 -1.67
CA ARG A 179 -0.37 -3.70 -0.68
C ARG A 179 -0.11 -2.21 -0.89
N LYS A 180 -0.14 -1.44 0.19
CA LYS A 180 0.35 -0.06 0.23
C LYS A 180 1.43 0.10 1.27
N ILE A 181 2.36 1.01 1.01
CA ILE A 181 3.27 1.54 2.02
C ILE A 181 2.63 2.82 2.56
N VAL A 182 2.58 2.94 3.87
CA VAL A 182 2.19 4.18 4.52
C VAL A 182 3.34 4.68 5.36
N GLU A 183 3.75 5.92 5.12
CA GLU A 183 4.76 6.61 5.91
C GLU A 183 4.06 7.24 7.12
N LYS A 184 4.47 6.80 8.32
CA LYS A 184 4.00 7.36 9.59
C LYS A 184 5.06 8.30 10.16
N ASN A 185 4.64 9.47 10.61
CA ASN A 185 5.50 10.40 11.35
C ASN A 185 5.74 9.91 12.78
N ALA A 186 6.64 10.58 13.50
CA ALA A 186 6.91 10.38 14.93
C ALA A 186 5.68 10.44 15.87
N LEU A 187 4.61 11.13 15.44
CA LEU A 187 3.33 11.26 16.15
C LEU A 187 2.31 10.16 15.75
N GLY A 188 2.67 9.26 14.83
CA GLY A 188 1.80 8.21 14.30
C GLY A 188 0.89 8.66 13.16
N GLU A 189 0.93 9.94 12.77
CA GLU A 189 0.12 10.49 11.69
C GLU A 189 0.61 10.03 10.31
N HIS A 190 -0.34 9.73 9.43
CA HIS A 190 -0.08 9.27 8.07
C HIS A 190 0.29 10.45 7.18
N ILE A 191 1.55 10.55 6.76
CA ILE A 191 2.04 11.68 5.93
C ILE A 191 1.75 11.40 4.45
N ALA A 192 2.04 10.18 4.00
CA ALA A 192 1.89 9.78 2.61
C ALA A 192 1.60 8.28 2.52
N ALA A 193 0.76 7.90 1.55
CA ALA A 193 0.50 6.51 1.22
C ALA A 193 0.82 6.28 -0.26
N ASN A 194 1.61 5.25 -0.55
CA ASN A 194 1.89 4.82 -1.91
C ASN A 194 1.46 3.37 -2.12
N THR A 195 0.62 3.12 -3.11
CA THR A 195 0.15 1.76 -3.43
C THR A 195 1.20 1.03 -4.25
N ILE A 196 1.64 -0.13 -3.77
CA ILE A 196 2.60 -0.98 -4.50
C ILE A 196 1.87 -1.96 -5.41
N LYS A 197 0.82 -2.62 -4.88
CA LYS A 197 -0.01 -3.59 -5.59
C LYS A 197 -1.47 -3.21 -5.39
N HIS A 198 -2.19 -2.97 -6.48
CA HIS A 198 -3.64 -2.77 -6.42
C HIS A 198 -4.33 -4.09 -6.05
N PRO A 199 -5.41 -4.05 -5.24
CA PRO A 199 -6.19 -5.26 -4.96
C PRO A 199 -6.94 -5.71 -6.22
N GLU A 200 -7.07 -7.02 -6.40
CA GLU A 200 -7.87 -7.61 -7.47
C GLU A 200 -9.20 -8.11 -6.90
N PRO A 201 -10.35 -7.69 -7.46
CA PRO A 201 -11.65 -8.13 -6.99
C PRO A 201 -11.85 -9.64 -7.20
N GLY A 202 -12.59 -10.27 -6.28
CA GLY A 202 -12.96 -11.68 -6.43
C GLY A 202 -13.98 -11.93 -7.56
N ASN A 203 -14.21 -13.19 -7.89
CA ASN A 203 -15.07 -13.56 -9.02
C ASN A 203 -16.55 -13.42 -8.69
N ASN A 204 -17.32 -12.92 -9.65
CA ASN A 204 -18.76 -12.79 -9.51
C ASN A 204 -19.45 -14.14 -9.63
N LEU A 205 -20.50 -14.34 -8.85
CA LEU A 205 -21.30 -15.55 -8.82
C LEU A 205 -22.75 -15.23 -9.21
N GLN A 206 -23.26 -15.98 -10.18
CA GLN A 206 -24.67 -15.95 -10.57
C GLN A 206 -25.38 -17.20 -10.06
N LEU A 207 -26.47 -17.00 -9.32
CA LEU A 207 -27.30 -18.07 -8.80
C LEU A 207 -28.44 -18.40 -9.77
N SER A 208 -28.95 -19.64 -9.71
CA SER A 208 -30.16 -20.04 -10.42
C SER A 208 -31.46 -19.54 -9.77
N ILE A 209 -31.34 -19.08 -8.53
CA ILE A 209 -32.42 -18.54 -7.70
C ILE A 209 -33.00 -17.30 -8.36
N ASP A 210 -34.31 -17.16 -8.22
CA ASP A 210 -35.05 -15.97 -8.58
C ASP A 210 -35.44 -15.25 -7.28
N ALA A 211 -34.91 -14.03 -7.07
CA ALA A 211 -35.10 -13.31 -5.83
C ALA A 211 -36.57 -12.92 -5.57
N ASP A 212 -37.34 -12.67 -6.63
CA ASP A 212 -38.74 -12.27 -6.52
C ASP A 212 -39.61 -13.50 -6.17
N LEU A 213 -39.39 -14.63 -6.83
CA LEU A 213 -40.06 -15.89 -6.49
C LEU A 213 -39.70 -16.36 -5.08
N GLN A 214 -38.43 -16.23 -4.69
CA GLN A 214 -37.96 -16.54 -3.34
C GLN A 214 -38.72 -15.74 -2.28
N SER A 215 -38.84 -14.43 -2.47
CA SER A 215 -39.52 -13.53 -1.53
C SER A 215 -41.01 -13.84 -1.38
N GLN A 216 -41.68 -14.14 -2.50
CA GLN A 216 -43.09 -14.53 -2.48
C GLN A 216 -43.29 -15.87 -1.76
N LEU A 217 -42.46 -16.87 -2.06
CA LEU A 217 -42.51 -18.17 -1.38
C LEU A 217 -42.25 -18.03 0.13
N TYR A 218 -41.27 -17.18 0.51
CA TYR A 218 -41.01 -16.84 1.91
C TYR A 218 -42.22 -16.24 2.60
N SER A 219 -42.90 -15.28 1.96
CA SER A 219 -44.08 -14.63 2.52
C SER A 219 -45.26 -15.59 2.72
N ILE A 220 -45.46 -16.53 1.79
CA ILE A 220 -46.49 -17.57 1.90
C ILE A 220 -46.19 -18.51 3.07
N ILE A 221 -44.93 -18.96 3.21
CA ILE A 221 -44.53 -19.85 4.30
C ILE A 221 -44.59 -19.13 5.65
N ALA A 222 -44.13 -17.88 5.72
CA ALA A 222 -44.19 -17.05 6.92
C ALA A 222 -45.63 -16.88 7.40
N SER A 223 -46.53 -16.40 6.52
CA SER A 223 -47.94 -16.19 6.87
C SER A 223 -48.66 -17.49 7.26
N THR A 224 -48.34 -18.61 6.63
CA THR A 224 -48.88 -19.92 6.99
C THR A 224 -48.38 -20.35 8.38
N THR A 225 -47.08 -20.19 8.63
CA THR A 225 -46.44 -20.54 9.90
C THR A 225 -47.03 -19.73 11.04
N GLU A 226 -47.19 -18.42 10.86
CA GLU A 226 -47.77 -17.50 11.84
C GLU A 226 -49.25 -17.78 12.09
N LYS A 227 -50.02 -18.09 11.04
CA LYS A 227 -51.46 -18.39 11.15
C LYS A 227 -51.75 -19.64 11.98
N TYR A 228 -50.91 -20.66 11.88
CA TYR A 228 -51.10 -21.94 12.54
C TYR A 228 -50.19 -22.14 13.76
N ASP A 229 -49.48 -21.09 14.20
CA ASP A 229 -48.54 -21.10 15.33
C ASP A 229 -47.47 -22.22 15.23
N TYR A 230 -46.94 -22.42 14.01
CA TYR A 230 -45.84 -23.34 13.77
C TYR A 230 -44.50 -22.69 14.17
N ARG A 231 -43.53 -23.53 14.57
CA ARG A 231 -42.20 -23.05 14.97
C ARG A 231 -41.33 -22.57 13.80
N GLY A 232 -41.65 -23.01 12.59
CA GLY A 232 -40.91 -22.72 11.37
C GLY A 232 -41.46 -23.48 10.17
N GLY A 233 -40.91 -23.20 9.00
CA GLY A 233 -41.32 -23.82 7.75
C GLY A 233 -40.19 -23.77 6.72
N ALA A 234 -40.26 -24.65 5.73
CA ALA A 234 -39.33 -24.67 4.62
C ALA A 234 -40.06 -24.93 3.31
N GLY A 235 -39.47 -24.49 2.20
CA GLY A 235 -40.02 -24.74 0.87
C GLY A 235 -38.93 -24.72 -0.19
N VAL A 236 -39.07 -25.59 -1.17
CA VAL A 236 -38.12 -25.70 -2.29
C VAL A 236 -38.90 -25.63 -3.59
N LEU A 237 -38.46 -24.78 -4.50
CA LEU A 237 -38.97 -24.68 -5.86
C LEU A 237 -37.84 -24.98 -6.83
N MET A 238 -38.02 -26.01 -7.65
CA MET A 238 -37.01 -26.50 -8.60
C MET A 238 -37.63 -26.66 -9.98
N ASN A 239 -36.87 -26.33 -11.02
CA ASN A 239 -37.18 -26.74 -12.38
C ASN A 239 -36.81 -28.23 -12.54
N ILE A 240 -37.80 -29.08 -12.85
CA ILE A 240 -37.63 -30.53 -12.94
C ILE A 240 -36.78 -30.98 -14.14
N ASP A 241 -36.74 -30.20 -15.21
CA ASP A 241 -36.03 -30.54 -16.44
C ASP A 241 -34.54 -30.21 -16.34
N THR A 242 -34.21 -29.08 -15.69
CA THR A 242 -32.81 -28.61 -15.57
C THR A 242 -32.18 -28.89 -14.21
N GLY A 243 -32.98 -29.25 -13.20
CA GLY A 243 -32.53 -29.36 -11.80
C GLY A 243 -32.20 -28.02 -11.13
N HIS A 244 -32.44 -26.88 -11.79
CA HIS A 244 -32.15 -25.58 -11.22
C HIS A 244 -33.12 -25.23 -10.10
N LEU A 245 -32.57 -24.85 -8.95
CA LEU A 245 -33.35 -24.28 -7.86
C LEU A 245 -33.76 -22.85 -8.22
N ARG A 246 -35.06 -22.57 -8.16
CA ARG A 246 -35.65 -21.24 -8.30
C ARG A 246 -35.94 -20.58 -6.96
N GLY A 247 -36.20 -21.39 -5.93
CA GLY A 247 -36.32 -20.92 -4.56
C GLY A 247 -35.94 -22.00 -3.53
N LEU A 248 -35.35 -21.57 -2.42
CA LEU A 248 -34.93 -22.39 -1.28
C LEU A 248 -35.19 -21.60 0.01
N VAL A 249 -36.38 -21.75 0.57
CA VAL A 249 -36.87 -20.95 1.70
C VAL A 249 -36.73 -21.72 3.02
N SER A 250 -36.28 -21.01 4.05
CA SER A 250 -36.33 -21.42 5.46
C SER A 250 -36.89 -20.27 6.28
N TYR A 251 -37.91 -20.53 7.10
CA TYR A 251 -38.53 -19.58 8.01
C TYR A 251 -38.45 -20.13 9.45
N PRO A 252 -38.13 -19.29 10.45
CA PRO A 252 -37.76 -17.86 10.35
C PRO A 252 -36.31 -17.64 9.88
N GLU A 253 -36.02 -16.46 9.33
CA GLU A 253 -34.66 -16.08 8.92
C GLU A 253 -33.97 -15.09 9.87
N TYR A 254 -32.64 -15.12 9.87
CA TYR A 254 -31.81 -14.04 10.43
C TYR A 254 -31.55 -12.96 9.38
N SER A 255 -30.95 -11.83 9.77
CA SER A 255 -30.50 -10.79 8.84
C SER A 255 -29.00 -10.92 8.58
N SER A 256 -28.63 -11.29 7.35
CA SER A 256 -27.23 -11.39 6.91
C SER A 256 -26.45 -10.08 7.12
N GLN A 257 -27.13 -8.94 6.91
CA GLN A 257 -26.54 -7.63 7.10
C GLN A 257 -26.21 -7.33 8.56
N LYS A 258 -27.12 -7.67 9.49
CA LYS A 258 -26.91 -7.46 10.92
C LYS A 258 -25.78 -8.35 11.43
N LEU A 259 -25.78 -9.63 11.05
CA LEU A 259 -24.72 -10.58 11.40
C LEU A 259 -23.35 -10.14 10.87
N THR A 260 -23.29 -9.74 9.59
CA THR A 260 -22.03 -9.26 8.97
C THR A 260 -21.50 -8.00 9.64
N SER A 261 -22.40 -7.12 10.11
CA SER A 261 -21.98 -5.91 10.81
C SER A 261 -21.37 -6.21 12.19
N GLY A 262 -21.85 -7.25 12.88
CA GLY A 262 -21.39 -7.65 14.21
C GLY A 262 -21.62 -6.61 15.32
N ARG A 263 -22.34 -5.50 15.06
CA ARG A 263 -22.50 -4.38 16.00
C ARG A 263 -23.75 -4.46 16.87
N ASP A 264 -24.75 -5.20 16.42
CA ASP A 264 -26.06 -5.32 17.11
C ASP A 264 -26.02 -6.54 18.05
N ALA A 265 -25.34 -6.40 19.19
CA ALA A 265 -25.17 -7.47 20.17
C ALA A 265 -26.52 -7.98 20.71
N ALA A 266 -27.47 -7.07 20.95
CA ALA A 266 -28.81 -7.42 21.43
C ALA A 266 -29.58 -8.27 20.40
N TYR A 267 -29.46 -7.97 19.11
CA TYR A 267 -30.04 -8.80 18.06
C TYR A 267 -29.38 -10.19 18.00
N ILE A 268 -28.05 -10.26 18.08
CA ILE A 268 -27.30 -11.52 18.04
C ILE A 268 -27.69 -12.42 19.23
N GLU A 269 -27.77 -11.86 20.43
CA GLU A 269 -28.22 -12.59 21.62
C GLU A 269 -29.67 -13.08 21.48
N LYS A 270 -30.56 -12.23 20.95
CA LYS A 270 -31.97 -12.59 20.71
C LYS A 270 -32.10 -13.81 19.78
N ILE A 271 -31.37 -13.84 18.67
CA ILE A 271 -31.45 -14.95 17.70
C ILE A 271 -30.78 -16.22 18.20
N LEU A 272 -29.71 -16.12 19.01
CA LEU A 272 -29.04 -17.27 19.62
C LEU A 272 -29.92 -17.95 20.68
N ASN A 273 -30.65 -17.16 21.47
CA ASN A 273 -31.53 -17.66 22.52
C ASN A 273 -32.98 -17.92 22.06
N SER A 274 -33.26 -17.77 20.76
CA SER A 274 -34.59 -17.94 20.22
C SER A 274 -34.96 -19.43 20.08
N SER A 275 -36.15 -19.79 20.57
CA SER A 275 -36.70 -21.14 20.44
C SER A 275 -37.06 -21.50 18.98
N SER A 276 -37.16 -20.52 18.08
CA SER A 276 -37.47 -20.71 16.66
C SER A 276 -36.22 -20.88 15.79
N THR A 277 -35.03 -21.05 16.39
CA THR A 277 -33.77 -21.43 15.72
C THR A 277 -33.55 -20.80 14.33
N PRO A 278 -33.45 -19.46 14.23
CA PRO A 278 -33.38 -18.78 12.93
C PRO A 278 -32.12 -19.10 12.11
N PHE A 279 -31.05 -19.59 12.75
CA PHE A 279 -29.82 -20.00 12.05
C PHE A 279 -29.99 -21.29 11.23
N LEU A 280 -30.91 -22.16 11.65
CA LEU A 280 -31.14 -23.46 11.02
C LEU A 280 -31.71 -23.24 9.61
N ASN A 281 -31.02 -23.78 8.59
CA ASN A 281 -31.57 -23.85 7.25
C ASN A 281 -32.43 -25.10 7.12
N ARG A 282 -33.72 -24.95 7.39
CA ARG A 282 -34.67 -26.06 7.43
C ARG A 282 -34.84 -26.80 6.11
N ALA A 283 -34.55 -26.14 4.99
CA ALA A 283 -34.63 -26.76 3.67
C ALA A 283 -33.51 -27.78 3.43
N THR A 284 -32.38 -27.67 4.14
CA THR A 284 -31.21 -28.54 3.95
C THR A 284 -30.85 -29.35 5.20
N GLU A 285 -31.12 -28.82 6.39
CA GLU A 285 -30.68 -29.38 7.68
C GLU A 285 -31.80 -30.11 8.44
N GLY A 286 -33.06 -30.01 7.96
CA GLY A 286 -34.23 -30.62 8.60
C GLY A 286 -35.05 -29.66 9.47
N LEU A 287 -36.18 -30.16 9.99
CA LEU A 287 -37.15 -29.39 10.78
C LEU A 287 -36.92 -29.48 12.29
#